data_AF-A0A9X1MKD6-F1
#
_entry.id   AF-A0A9X1MKD6-F1
#
_cell.length_a   1.000
_cell.length_b   1.000
_cell.length_c   1.000
_cell.angle_alpha   90.00
_cell.angle_beta   90.00
_cell.angle_gamma   90.00
#
_symmetry.space_group_name_H-M   'P 1'
#
loop_
_entity.id
_entity.type
_entity.pdbx_description
1 polymer ?
#
loop_
_entity_poly.entity_id
_entity_poly.type
_entity_poly.pdbx_seq_one_letter_code
_entity_poly.pdbx_strand_id
1 'polypeptide(L)'
;MPTKAEIESQNDYLLQRQQKFRIAAEWVARSLQPFPEVEKVALFGSVAVPLWKEIPRFTAFRRAKIEVYHECKDVDLAVWIRDLSRLHELQRAKAKALNSLHDEQSLGVAPHEVEMFLLEPETDRYLGRICKFGKCPKQRKLECLVPGCGATPFLQQHVDFEFYASALAPDKHVVLFDRTTN
;
A
#
# COMPACT_ATOMS: atom_id res chain seq x y z
N MET A 1 15.42 24.87 17.70
CA MET A 1 13.98 24.56 17.77
C MET A 1 13.39 24.86 16.41
N PRO A 2 12.55 23.99 15.83
CA PRO A 2 11.82 24.30 14.60
C PRO A 2 11.01 25.59 14.74
N THR A 3 11.09 26.44 13.72
CA THR A 3 10.30 27.66 13.56
C THR A 3 8.86 27.33 13.16
N LYS A 4 7.95 28.28 13.32
CA LYS A 4 6.55 28.12 12.88
C LYS A 4 6.46 27.78 11.38
N ALA A 5 7.26 28.45 10.55
CA ALA A 5 7.30 28.20 9.11
C ALA A 5 7.80 26.77 8.78
N GLU A 6 8.79 26.24 9.52
CA GLU A 6 9.24 24.86 9.34
C GLU A 6 8.18 23.84 9.75
N ILE A 7 7.38 24.12 10.78
CA ILE A 7 6.26 23.27 11.21
C ILE A 7 5.15 23.26 10.16
N GLU A 8 4.79 24.43 9.63
CA GLU A 8 3.79 24.57 8.56
C GLU A 8 4.25 23.86 7.30
N SER A 9 5.47 24.11 6.84
CA SER A 9 6.05 23.43 5.68
C SER A 9 6.09 21.91 5.83
N GLN A 10 6.44 21.40 7.01
CA GLN A 10 6.42 19.96 7.29
C GLN A 10 5.00 19.39 7.22
N ASN A 11 4.00 20.11 7.71
CA ASN A 11 2.60 19.68 7.64
C ASN A 11 2.08 19.67 6.20
N ASP A 12 2.39 20.70 5.42
CA ASP A 12 2.00 20.79 4.02
C ASP A 12 2.61 19.65 3.21
N TYR A 13 3.89 19.36 3.45
CA TYR A 13 4.58 18.21 2.84
C TYR A 13 3.86 16.88 3.14
N LEU A 14 3.44 16.65 4.38
CA LEU A 14 2.79 15.41 4.79
C LEU A 14 1.38 15.27 4.19
N LEU A 15 0.62 16.37 4.12
CA LEU A 15 -0.67 16.40 3.43
C LEU A 15 -0.50 16.10 1.93
N GLN A 16 0.47 16.73 1.27
CA GLN A 16 0.77 16.49 -0.14
C GLN A 16 1.23 15.04 -0.38
N ARG A 17 2.03 14.47 0.53
CA ARG A 17 2.46 13.07 0.46
C ARG A 17 1.28 12.12 0.56
N GLN A 18 0.35 12.32 1.50
CA GLN A 18 -0.85 11.51 1.60
C GLN A 18 -1.70 11.62 0.32
N GLN A 19 -1.92 12.83 -0.19
CA GLN A 19 -2.70 13.04 -1.41
C GLN A 19 -2.09 12.32 -2.62
N LYS A 20 -0.77 12.44 -2.80
CA LYS A 20 -0.02 11.72 -3.84
C LYS A 20 -0.20 10.20 -3.73
N PHE A 21 -0.17 9.66 -2.52
CA PHE A 21 -0.37 8.25 -2.25
C PHE A 21 -1.80 7.77 -2.53
N ARG A 22 -2.82 8.59 -2.24
CA ARG A 22 -4.20 8.29 -2.63
C ARG A 22 -4.37 8.24 -4.14
N ILE A 23 -3.78 9.19 -4.87
CA ILE A 23 -3.80 9.18 -6.34
C ILE A 23 -3.10 7.91 -6.87
N ALA A 24 -1.94 7.55 -6.32
CA ALA A 24 -1.25 6.32 -6.71
C ALA A 24 -2.08 5.06 -6.44
N ALA A 25 -2.79 5.00 -5.32
CA ALA A 25 -3.71 3.91 -5.00
C ALA A 25 -4.81 3.75 -6.06
N GLU A 26 -5.45 4.86 -6.47
CA GLU A 26 -6.47 4.85 -7.53
C GLU A 26 -5.91 4.36 -8.88
N TRP A 27 -4.73 4.85 -9.27
CA TRP A 27 -4.06 4.44 -10.50
C TRP A 27 -3.75 2.95 -10.52
N VAL A 28 -3.23 2.43 -9.41
CA VAL A 28 -2.97 0.99 -9.28
C VAL A 28 -4.29 0.23 -9.33
N ALA A 29 -5.30 0.61 -8.54
CA ALA A 29 -6.61 -0.05 -8.55
C ALA A 29 -7.23 -0.12 -9.96
N ARG A 30 -7.20 0.99 -10.73
CA ARG A 30 -7.66 1.02 -12.13
C ARG A 30 -6.92 0.03 -13.03
N SER A 31 -5.61 -0.11 -12.85
CA SER A 31 -4.81 -1.06 -13.62
C SER A 31 -5.09 -2.53 -13.30
N LEU A 32 -5.69 -2.81 -12.14
CA LEU A 32 -6.09 -4.17 -11.73
C LEU A 32 -7.50 -4.55 -12.20
N GLN A 33 -8.37 -3.59 -12.53
CA GLN A 33 -9.75 -3.85 -12.97
C GLN A 33 -9.88 -4.82 -14.17
N PRO A 34 -8.99 -4.78 -15.18
CA PRO A 34 -9.06 -5.69 -16.33
C PRO A 34 -8.79 -7.17 -16.00
N PHE A 35 -8.31 -7.48 -14.79
CA PHE A 35 -8.05 -8.85 -14.34
C PHE A 35 -9.35 -9.45 -13.78
N PRO A 36 -9.99 -10.42 -14.46
CA PRO A 36 -11.25 -11.00 -14.00
C PRO A 36 -11.17 -11.69 -12.63
N GLU A 37 -9.99 -12.18 -12.26
CA GLU A 37 -9.71 -12.79 -10.97
C GLU A 37 -9.70 -11.77 -9.81
N VAL A 38 -9.55 -10.47 -10.09
CA VAL A 38 -9.64 -9.39 -9.09
C VAL A 38 -11.09 -8.97 -8.93
N GLU A 39 -11.59 -9.10 -7.70
CA GLU A 39 -12.98 -8.85 -7.34
C GLU A 39 -13.17 -7.49 -6.68
N LYS A 40 -12.29 -7.13 -5.74
CA LYS A 40 -12.36 -5.88 -4.99
C LYS A 40 -10.96 -5.36 -4.70
N VAL A 41 -10.80 -4.05 -4.70
CA VAL A 41 -9.58 -3.34 -4.27
C VAL A 41 -9.98 -2.25 -3.29
N ALA A 42 -9.38 -2.26 -2.10
CA ALA A 42 -9.55 -1.22 -1.10
C ALA A 42 -8.20 -0.66 -0.66
N LEU A 43 -8.14 0.66 -0.51
CA LEU A 43 -7.05 1.35 0.17
C LEU A 43 -7.29 1.31 1.67
N PHE A 44 -6.31 0.88 2.44
CA PHE A 44 -6.37 0.89 3.91
C PHE A 44 -5.08 1.51 4.50
N GLY A 45 -4.91 1.42 5.81
CA GLY A 45 -3.72 1.93 6.50
C GLY A 45 -3.73 3.46 6.64
N SER A 46 -2.56 4.04 6.91
CA SER A 46 -2.44 5.48 7.23
C SER A 46 -2.90 6.40 6.09
N VAL A 47 -2.82 5.94 4.85
CA VAL A 47 -3.24 6.71 3.66
C VAL A 47 -4.77 6.80 3.56
N ALA A 48 -5.51 5.79 4.04
CA ALA A 48 -6.96 5.73 3.93
C ALA A 48 -7.70 6.66 4.90
N VAL A 49 -7.07 7.03 6.02
CA VAL A 49 -7.71 7.81 7.10
C VAL A 49 -7.23 9.27 7.12
N PRO A 50 -7.97 10.21 7.75
CA PRO A 50 -7.48 11.57 7.96
C PRO A 50 -6.16 11.58 8.78
N LEU A 51 -5.26 12.50 8.45
CA LEU A 51 -4.04 12.69 9.25
C LEU A 51 -4.39 13.30 10.62
N TRP A 52 -3.77 12.77 11.68
CA TRP A 52 -3.79 13.36 13.02
C TRP A 52 -2.40 13.89 13.40
N LYS A 53 -2.36 14.77 14.40
CA LYS A 53 -1.10 15.32 14.93
C LYS A 53 -0.46 14.33 15.90
N GLU A 54 0.85 14.11 15.76
CA GLU A 54 1.65 13.30 16.66
C GLU A 54 3.07 13.85 16.76
N ILE A 55 3.81 13.44 17.80
CA ILE A 55 5.26 13.69 17.85
C ILE A 55 5.92 12.76 16.84
N PRO A 56 6.49 13.30 15.74
CA PRO A 56 6.98 12.48 14.65
C PRO A 56 8.29 11.79 15.04
N ARG A 57 8.72 10.82 14.23
CA ARG A 57 10.03 10.17 14.42
C ARG A 57 11.22 11.08 14.09
N PHE A 58 10.99 12.19 13.40
CA PHE A 58 12.02 13.13 12.97
C PHE A 58 12.70 13.79 14.18
N THR A 59 14.03 13.63 14.27
CA THR A 59 14.82 14.03 15.45
C THR A 59 14.60 15.48 15.87
N ALA A 60 14.49 16.41 14.92
CA ALA A 60 14.31 17.85 15.22
C ALA A 60 13.00 18.15 15.95
N PHE A 61 11.87 17.66 15.43
CA PHE A 61 10.54 17.83 16.01
C PHE A 61 10.35 16.98 17.27
N ARG A 62 10.88 15.74 17.28
CA ARG A 62 10.83 14.84 18.44
C ARG A 62 11.54 15.43 19.66
N ARG A 63 12.76 15.95 19.49
CA ARG A 63 13.51 16.60 20.58
C ARG A 63 12.80 17.84 21.10
N ALA A 64 12.11 18.55 20.21
CA ALA A 64 11.34 19.74 20.53
C ALA A 64 9.94 19.43 21.10
N LYS A 65 9.50 18.16 21.11
CA LYS A 65 8.12 17.73 21.42
C LYS A 65 7.06 18.50 20.62
N ILE A 66 7.37 18.80 19.37
CA ILE A 66 6.46 19.50 18.46
C ILE A 66 5.68 18.47 17.67
N GLU A 67 4.36 18.62 17.67
CA GLU A 67 3.46 17.78 16.90
C GLU A 67 3.35 18.28 15.45
N VAL A 68 3.42 17.33 14.52
CA VAL A 68 3.10 17.52 13.10
C VAL A 68 2.17 16.39 12.68
N TYR A 69 1.65 16.41 11.46
CA TYR A 69 0.86 15.27 10.99
C TYR A 69 1.68 13.97 11.03
N HIS A 70 1.02 12.82 11.22
CA HIS A 70 1.71 11.54 11.09
C HIS A 70 2.21 11.32 9.64
N GLU A 71 3.25 10.51 9.50
CA GLU A 71 3.83 10.18 8.20
C GLU A 71 3.17 8.95 7.58
N CYS A 72 2.66 9.09 6.35
CA CYS A 72 2.34 7.94 5.49
C CYS A 72 3.61 7.43 4.81
N LYS A 73 4.00 6.18 5.07
CA LYS A 73 5.23 5.60 4.51
C LYS A 73 5.02 4.94 3.18
N ASP A 74 3.94 4.19 3.09
CA ASP A 74 3.53 3.32 1.99
C ASP A 74 2.02 3.41 1.76
N VAL A 75 1.59 2.81 0.66
CA VAL A 75 0.21 2.63 0.23
C VAL A 75 -0.16 1.17 0.43
N ASP A 76 -1.12 0.91 1.31
CA ASP A 76 -1.60 -0.43 1.57
C ASP A 76 -2.90 -0.70 0.80
N LEU A 77 -2.85 -1.65 -0.13
CA LEU A 77 -4.01 -2.11 -0.88
C LEU A 77 -4.41 -3.51 -0.43
N ALA A 78 -5.66 -3.68 -0.03
CA ALA A 78 -6.30 -4.99 0.10
C ALA A 78 -6.91 -5.35 -1.27
N VAL A 79 -6.53 -6.51 -1.80
CA VAL A 79 -6.95 -7.01 -3.11
C VAL A 79 -7.60 -8.37 -2.93
N TRP A 80 -8.91 -8.43 -3.13
CA TRP A 80 -9.66 -9.69 -3.10
C TRP A 80 -9.51 -10.38 -4.46
N ILE A 81 -8.98 -11.60 -4.43
CA ILE A 81 -8.56 -12.30 -5.64
C ILE A 81 -8.93 -13.79 -5.58
N ARG A 82 -9.56 -14.29 -6.66
CA ARG A 82 -10.03 -15.69 -6.77
C ARG A 82 -8.95 -16.67 -7.26
N ASP A 83 -7.97 -16.17 -8.00
CA ASP A 83 -6.91 -16.98 -8.62
C ASP A 83 -5.54 -16.28 -8.50
N LEU A 84 -4.53 -17.05 -8.08
CA LEU A 84 -3.16 -16.58 -7.90
C LEU A 84 -2.24 -16.91 -9.09
N SER A 85 -2.78 -17.37 -10.22
CA SER A 85 -1.99 -17.74 -11.39
C SER A 85 -1.29 -16.56 -12.07
N ARG A 86 -1.80 -15.33 -11.90
CA ARG A 86 -1.36 -14.12 -12.62
C ARG A 86 -0.71 -13.03 -11.75
N LEU A 87 -0.13 -13.41 -10.61
CA LEU A 87 0.49 -12.46 -9.68
C LEU A 87 1.63 -11.64 -10.30
N HIS A 88 2.37 -12.21 -11.26
CA HIS A 88 3.42 -11.48 -11.96
C HIS A 88 2.83 -10.38 -12.85
N GLU A 89 1.76 -10.68 -13.57
CA GLU A 89 1.06 -9.71 -14.41
C GLU A 89 0.46 -8.57 -13.57
N LEU A 90 -0.12 -8.87 -12.40
CA LEU A 90 -0.60 -7.86 -11.45
C LEU A 90 0.56 -6.98 -10.93
N GLN A 91 1.71 -7.57 -10.60
CA GLN A 91 2.91 -6.82 -10.21
C GLN A 91 3.37 -5.86 -11.33
N ARG A 92 3.37 -6.34 -12.58
CA ARG A 92 3.73 -5.53 -13.75
C ARG A 92 2.70 -4.44 -14.04
N ALA A 93 1.40 -4.72 -13.86
CA ALA A 93 0.32 -3.74 -14.01
C ALA A 93 0.50 -2.60 -13.01
N LYS A 94 0.76 -2.91 -11.73
CA LYS A 94 1.12 -1.91 -10.71
C LYS A 94 2.32 -1.06 -11.15
N ALA A 95 3.43 -1.69 -11.52
CA ALA A 95 4.64 -0.96 -11.90
C ALA A 95 4.40 -0.04 -13.12
N LYS A 96 3.65 -0.52 -14.11
CA LYS A 96 3.26 0.27 -15.29
C LYS A 96 2.36 1.45 -14.89
N ALA A 97 1.37 1.24 -14.02
CA ALA A 97 0.48 2.30 -13.56
C ALA A 97 1.23 3.42 -12.84
N LEU A 98 2.22 3.08 -12.01
CA LEU A 98 3.04 4.06 -11.32
C LEU A 98 3.99 4.82 -12.26
N ASN A 99 4.51 4.15 -13.29
CA ASN A 99 5.28 4.82 -14.33
C ASN A 99 4.40 5.79 -15.13
N SER A 100 3.21 5.37 -15.56
CA SER A 100 2.26 6.25 -16.25
C SER A 100 1.82 7.42 -15.39
N LEU A 101 1.59 7.22 -14.09
CA LEU A 101 1.31 8.31 -13.14
C LEU A 101 2.46 9.33 -13.09
N HIS A 102 3.71 8.86 -13.09
CA HIS A 102 4.87 9.74 -13.16
C HIS A 102 4.94 10.50 -14.48
N ASP A 103 4.75 9.81 -15.61
CA ASP A 103 4.82 10.40 -16.94
C ASP A 103 3.70 11.44 -17.17
N GLU A 104 2.49 11.18 -16.67
CA GLU A 104 1.32 12.02 -16.92
C GLU A 104 1.13 13.13 -15.89
N GLN A 105 1.49 12.91 -14.63
CA GLN A 105 1.23 13.87 -13.54
C GLN A 105 2.49 14.31 -12.79
N SER A 106 3.68 13.86 -13.19
CA SER A 106 4.94 14.10 -12.47
C SER A 106 4.91 13.61 -11.01
N LEU A 107 4.04 12.65 -10.68
CA LEU A 107 3.89 12.09 -9.34
C LEU A 107 4.65 10.77 -9.21
N GLY A 108 5.93 10.83 -8.82
CA GLY A 108 6.75 9.62 -8.69
C GLY A 108 6.51 8.86 -7.38
N VAL A 109 5.88 7.69 -7.42
CA VAL A 109 5.77 6.75 -6.29
C VAL A 109 6.52 5.47 -6.63
N ALA A 110 7.41 5.02 -5.77
CA ALA A 110 8.20 3.84 -6.06
C ALA A 110 7.34 2.56 -5.95
N PRO A 111 7.53 1.54 -6.81
CA PRO A 111 6.73 0.32 -6.75
C PRO A 111 6.77 -0.43 -5.41
N HIS A 112 7.80 -0.24 -4.60
CA HIS A 112 7.93 -0.84 -3.26
C HIS A 112 7.21 -0.04 -2.17
N GLU A 113 6.84 1.22 -2.42
CA GLU A 113 5.97 2.02 -1.55
C GLU A 113 4.49 1.63 -1.71
N VAL A 114 4.15 0.73 -2.64
CA VAL A 114 2.77 0.23 -2.82
C VAL A 114 2.72 -1.27 -2.53
N GLU A 115 2.06 -1.59 -1.43
CA GLU A 115 1.86 -2.92 -0.88
C GLU A 115 0.49 -3.47 -1.34
N MET A 116 0.45 -4.70 -1.85
CA MET A 116 -0.82 -5.36 -2.25
C MET A 116 -0.99 -6.63 -1.44
N PHE A 117 -1.82 -6.57 -0.41
CA PHE A 117 -2.23 -7.67 0.46
C PHE A 117 -3.36 -8.43 -0.24
N LEU A 118 -3.15 -9.72 -0.44
CA LEU A 118 -4.11 -10.58 -1.14
C LEU A 118 -5.03 -11.25 -0.15
N LEU A 119 -6.33 -11.10 -0.39
CA LEU A 119 -7.39 -11.68 0.43
C LEU A 119 -8.22 -12.64 -0.41
N GLU A 120 -8.64 -13.73 0.22
CA GLU A 120 -9.64 -14.62 -0.35
C GLU A 120 -11.01 -13.94 -0.29
N PRO A 121 -11.76 -13.90 -1.41
CA PRO A 121 -13.15 -13.46 -1.41
C PRO A 121 -14.00 -14.23 -0.40
N GLU A 122 -15.04 -13.57 0.12
CA GLU A 122 -16.03 -14.10 1.06
C GLU A 122 -15.51 -14.40 2.48
N THR A 123 -14.27 -14.88 2.63
CA THR A 123 -13.69 -15.27 3.92
C THR A 123 -12.76 -14.21 4.51
N ASP A 124 -12.34 -13.23 3.71
CA ASP A 124 -11.29 -12.25 4.03
C ASP A 124 -9.97 -12.88 4.48
N ARG A 125 -9.76 -14.17 4.17
CA ARG A 125 -8.58 -14.91 4.59
C ARG A 125 -7.36 -14.34 3.91
N TYR A 126 -6.35 -13.96 4.69
CA TYR A 126 -5.09 -13.49 4.17
C TYR A 126 -4.33 -14.59 3.43
N LEU A 127 -3.99 -14.33 2.18
CA LEU A 127 -3.27 -15.26 1.31
C LEU A 127 -1.77 -14.98 1.24
N GLY A 128 -1.36 -13.76 1.57
CA GLY A 128 0.01 -13.27 1.40
C GLY A 128 0.02 -11.89 0.73
N ARG A 129 1.20 -11.44 0.33
CA ARG A 129 1.38 -10.16 -0.38
C ARG A 129 1.98 -10.40 -1.75
N ILE A 130 1.62 -9.60 -2.75
CA ILE A 130 2.40 -9.57 -3.99
C ILE A 130 3.82 -9.11 -3.66
N CYS A 131 4.78 -9.97 -3.98
CA CYS A 131 6.18 -9.77 -3.61
C CYS A 131 6.70 -8.43 -4.15
N LYS A 132 7.44 -7.69 -3.32
CA LYS A 132 8.11 -6.46 -3.73
C LYS A 132 9.30 -6.71 -4.66
N PHE A 133 9.81 -7.94 -4.71
CA PHE A 133 10.92 -8.33 -5.59
C PHE A 133 10.39 -8.84 -6.94
N GLY A 134 11.17 -8.67 -8.02
CA GLY A 134 10.85 -9.22 -9.35
C GLY A 134 10.97 -10.76 -9.46
N LYS A 135 11.06 -11.46 -8.34
CA LYS A 135 11.04 -12.93 -8.22
C LYS A 135 10.73 -13.29 -6.77
N CYS A 136 9.89 -14.30 -6.55
CA CYS A 136 9.63 -14.88 -5.23
C CYS A 136 9.86 -16.41 -5.28
N PRO A 137 10.68 -16.98 -4.39
CA PRO A 137 11.53 -16.30 -3.43
C PRO A 137 12.72 -15.59 -4.11
N LYS A 138 13.16 -14.46 -3.55
CA LYS A 138 14.41 -13.81 -3.97
C LYS A 138 15.57 -14.42 -3.19
N GLN A 139 16.56 -14.96 -3.90
CA GLN A 139 17.74 -15.55 -3.28
C GLN A 139 18.46 -14.54 -2.37
N ARG A 140 18.92 -15.03 -1.20
CA ARG A 140 19.67 -14.25 -0.20
C ARG A 140 18.91 -13.08 0.42
N LYS A 141 17.57 -13.08 0.35
CA LYS A 141 16.71 -12.13 1.06
C LYS A 141 16.05 -12.81 2.24
N LEU A 142 16.29 -12.27 3.44
CA LEU A 142 15.76 -12.81 4.68
C LEU A 142 14.23 -12.82 4.68
N GLU A 143 13.60 -11.82 4.04
CA GLU A 143 12.14 -11.73 3.92
C GLU A 143 11.52 -12.86 3.06
N CYS A 144 12.34 -13.64 2.36
CA CYS A 144 11.90 -14.79 1.56
C CYS A 144 12.24 -16.14 2.19
N LEU A 145 12.84 -16.18 3.38
CA LEU A 145 13.13 -17.42 4.10
C LEU A 145 11.94 -17.96 4.90
N VAL A 146 10.79 -17.27 4.82
CA VAL A 146 9.55 -17.68 5.49
C VAL A 146 9.01 -18.96 4.84
N PRO A 147 8.60 -19.97 5.63
CA PRO A 147 7.97 -21.18 5.10
C PRO A 147 6.80 -20.85 4.16
N GLY A 148 6.74 -21.52 3.01
CA GLY A 148 5.71 -21.28 1.98
C GLY A 148 5.90 -20.01 1.14
N CYS A 149 6.88 -19.16 1.43
CA CYS A 149 7.17 -17.98 0.60
C CYS A 149 7.56 -18.39 -0.83
N GLY A 150 6.81 -17.91 -1.81
CA GLY A 150 7.03 -18.26 -3.22
C GLY A 150 6.60 -19.67 -3.60
N ALA A 151 5.89 -20.41 -2.74
CA ALA A 151 5.23 -21.66 -3.13
C ALA A 151 4.29 -21.43 -4.32
N THR A 152 3.56 -20.31 -4.27
CA THR A 152 2.99 -19.67 -5.47
C THR A 152 3.95 -18.58 -5.95
N PRO A 153 4.37 -18.56 -7.23
CA PRO A 153 5.24 -17.52 -7.76
C PRO A 153 4.69 -16.11 -7.47
N PHE A 154 5.58 -15.20 -7.07
CA PHE A 154 5.25 -13.81 -6.68
C PHE A 154 4.36 -13.64 -5.44
N LEU A 155 3.96 -14.72 -4.76
CA LEU A 155 3.31 -14.65 -3.45
C LEU A 155 4.35 -14.64 -2.34
N GLN A 156 4.44 -13.53 -1.61
CA GLN A 156 5.32 -13.39 -0.46
C GLN A 156 4.55 -13.72 0.84
N GLN A 157 5.20 -14.49 1.70
CA GLN A 157 4.74 -14.76 3.07
C GLN A 157 5.58 -13.95 4.06
N HIS A 158 4.97 -13.57 5.17
CA HIS A 158 5.60 -12.78 6.22
C HIS A 158 5.55 -13.56 7.52
N VAL A 159 6.69 -13.65 8.21
CA VAL A 159 6.78 -14.33 9.50
C VAL A 159 5.93 -13.57 10.53
N ASP A 160 5.13 -14.30 11.29
CA ASP A 160 4.27 -13.79 12.37
C ASP A 160 3.35 -12.63 11.96
N PHE A 161 3.02 -12.52 10.67
CA PHE A 161 2.09 -11.50 10.19
C PHE A 161 0.66 -12.00 10.28
N GLU A 162 -0.17 -11.23 10.98
CA GLU A 162 -1.61 -11.42 11.04
C GLU A 162 -2.29 -10.22 10.39
N PHE A 163 -3.16 -10.49 9.41
CA PHE A 163 -4.00 -9.45 8.83
C PHE A 163 -5.22 -9.23 9.74
N TYR A 164 -5.24 -8.11 10.45
CA TYR A 164 -6.38 -7.76 11.30
C TYR A 164 -7.56 -7.26 10.45
N ALA A 165 -8.68 -7.97 10.47
CA ALA A 165 -9.90 -7.56 9.77
C ALA A 165 -10.37 -6.15 10.19
N SER A 166 -10.04 -5.71 11.41
CA SER A 166 -10.32 -4.36 11.90
C SER A 166 -9.57 -3.25 11.13
N ALA A 167 -8.53 -3.58 10.37
CA ALA A 167 -7.88 -2.66 9.44
C ALA A 167 -8.77 -2.30 8.24
N LEU A 168 -9.79 -3.13 7.96
CA LEU A 168 -10.80 -2.94 6.92
C LEU A 168 -12.17 -2.56 7.48
N ALA A 169 -12.22 -2.02 8.70
CA ALA A 169 -13.45 -1.41 9.21
C ALA A 169 -13.94 -0.29 8.24
N PRO A 170 -15.26 -0.05 8.11
CA PRO A 170 -15.80 0.91 7.14
C PRO A 170 -15.23 2.34 7.24
N ASP A 171 -14.76 2.75 8.42
CA ASP A 171 -14.14 4.05 8.70
C ASP A 171 -12.62 4.08 8.48
N LYS A 172 -12.01 2.94 8.13
CA LYS A 172 -10.55 2.75 8.02
C LYS A 172 -10.06 2.33 6.64
N HIS A 173 -10.96 2.16 5.69
CA HIS A 173 -10.62 1.86 4.30
C HIS A 173 -11.49 2.64 3.32
N VAL A 174 -11.01 2.72 2.09
CA VAL A 174 -11.72 3.30 0.96
C VAL A 174 -11.77 2.26 -0.15
N VAL A 175 -12.97 1.85 -0.55
CA VAL A 175 -13.14 0.96 -1.70
C VAL A 175 -12.83 1.74 -2.99
N LEU A 176 -11.86 1.26 -3.75
CA LEU A 176 -11.41 1.89 -5.01
C LEU A 176 -11.98 1.18 -6.25
N PHE A 177 -12.32 -0.10 -6.10
CA PHE A 177 -12.93 -0.93 -7.11
C PHE A 177 -13.67 -2.08 -6.44
N ASP A 178 -14.89 -2.36 -6.88
CA ASP A 178 -15.65 -3.54 -6.47
C ASP A 178 -16.51 -4.00 -7.66
N ARG A 179 -16.31 -5.25 -8.07
CA ARG A 179 -17.02 -5.85 -9.20
C ARG A 179 -18.47 -6.19 -8.85
N THR A 180 -18.80 -6.36 -7.58
CA THR A 180 -20.13 -6.77 -7.10
C THR A 180 -21.11 -5.61 -6.96
N THR A 181 -20.61 -4.37 -6.93
CA THR A 181 -21.42 -3.15 -6.80
C THR A 181 -21.74 -2.47 -8.12
N ASN A 182 -21.56 -3.18 -9.26
CA ASN A 182 -21.83 -2.68 -10.61
C ASN A 182 -23.10 -3.29 -11.20
#